data_AF-A0A951KEN4-F1
#
_entry.id   AF-A0A951KEN4-F1
#
_cell.length_a   1.000
_cell.length_b   1.000
_cell.length_c   1.000
_cell.angle_alpha   90.00
_cell.angle_beta   90.00
_cell.angle_gamma   90.00
#
_symmetry.space_group_name_H-M   'P 1'
#
loop_
_entity.id
_entity.type
_entity.pdbx_description
1 polymer ?
#
loop_
_entity_poly.entity_id
_entity_poly.type
_entity_poly.pdbx_seq_one_letter_code
_entity_poly.pdbx_strand_id
1 'polypeptide(L)'
;MSRRNILTTIVLGPALFAAALPADTVFVSAVSSGLWSNPNIWSPAVVPNDSDGTNYDVVVASPLRSMNGPSVTVDINPTVDTLNVGPYFGNLDVASGSTLKTGLLGVGFGSRMTVDGTLNVGGSSAEVPSSTLTIAATGAANFADFSDSLIINNEGVLNIVNLSKGSTEEITNIGILNITNS
;
A
#
# COMPACT_ATOMS: atom_id res chain seq x y z
N MET A 1 -2.39 25.29 -32.25
CA MET A 1 -2.66 24.12 -31.37
C MET A 1 -1.47 23.95 -30.44
N SER A 2 -1.63 24.32 -29.17
CA SER A 2 -0.56 24.23 -28.17
C SER A 2 -0.51 22.80 -27.62
N ARG A 3 0.57 22.06 -27.92
CA ARG A 3 0.86 20.79 -27.27
C ARG A 3 1.34 21.10 -25.86
N ARG A 4 0.51 20.85 -24.84
CA ARG A 4 0.96 20.84 -23.45
C ARG A 4 1.91 19.66 -23.29
N ASN A 5 3.21 19.93 -23.24
CA ASN A 5 4.18 18.99 -22.70
C ASN A 5 3.84 18.80 -21.23
N ILE A 6 3.15 17.69 -20.90
CA ILE A 6 3.07 17.22 -19.53
C ILE A 6 4.49 16.73 -19.22
N LEU A 7 5.26 17.60 -18.56
CA LEU A 7 6.52 17.21 -17.95
C LEU A 7 6.14 16.32 -16.76
N THR A 8 5.93 15.03 -17.02
CA THR A 8 5.83 14.03 -15.95
C THR A 8 7.21 13.97 -15.31
N THR A 9 7.41 14.72 -14.23
CA THR A 9 8.50 14.43 -13.32
C THR A 9 8.21 13.04 -12.76
N ILE A 10 8.71 12.01 -13.44
CA ILE A 10 8.83 10.68 -12.88
C ILE A 10 9.81 10.88 -11.73
N VAL A 11 9.26 11.07 -10.53
CA VAL A 11 10.02 10.93 -9.30
C VAL A 11 10.37 9.45 -9.26
N LEU A 12 11.53 9.12 -9.84
CA LEU A 12 12.22 7.86 -9.63
C LEU A 12 12.62 7.81 -8.16
N GLY A 13 11.66 7.53 -7.28
CA GLY A 13 11.93 6.82 -6.04
C GLY A 13 12.56 5.46 -6.40
N PRO A 14 13.41 4.90 -5.52
CA PRO A 14 14.28 3.79 -5.87
C PRO A 14 13.50 2.70 -6.60
N ALA A 15 14.11 2.19 -7.66
CA ALA A 15 13.63 1.16 -8.58
C ALA A 15 13.34 -0.21 -7.92
N LEU A 16 13.00 -0.24 -6.63
CA LEU A 16 12.79 -1.43 -5.82
C LEU A 16 11.47 -2.15 -6.14
N PHE A 17 10.56 -1.55 -6.92
CA PHE A 17 9.24 -2.14 -7.19
C PHE A 17 8.77 -2.04 -8.65
N ALA A 18 9.63 -1.66 -9.59
CA ALA A 18 9.26 -1.65 -11.01
C ALA A 18 9.34 -3.08 -11.59
N ALA A 19 8.43 -3.96 -11.17
CA ALA A 19 8.07 -5.10 -11.99
C ALA A 19 7.61 -4.58 -13.36
N ALA A 20 7.81 -5.34 -14.44
CA ALA A 20 7.37 -4.93 -15.77
C ALA A 20 5.86 -4.69 -15.75
N LEU A 21 5.48 -3.42 -15.83
CA LEU A 21 4.10 -2.97 -15.71
C LEU A 21 3.31 -3.44 -16.94
N PRO A 22 2.11 -4.02 -16.78
CA PRO A 22 1.21 -4.29 -17.90
C PRO A 22 1.02 -3.01 -18.73
N ALA A 23 0.84 -3.14 -20.05
CA ALA A 23 0.75 -2.00 -20.96
C ALA A 23 -0.41 -1.01 -20.68
N ASP A 24 -1.33 -1.36 -19.78
CA ASP A 24 -2.57 -0.63 -19.47
C ASP A 24 -2.64 -0.11 -18.01
N THR A 25 -1.51 0.04 -17.31
CA THR A 25 -1.49 0.58 -15.93
C THR A 25 -1.51 2.11 -15.89
N VAL A 26 -2.36 2.68 -15.03
CA VAL A 26 -2.39 4.10 -14.72
C VAL A 26 -1.67 4.36 -13.40
N PHE A 27 -0.57 5.11 -13.48
CA PHE A 27 0.16 5.57 -12.29
C PHE A 27 -0.56 6.73 -11.61
N VAL A 28 -0.80 6.58 -10.31
CA VAL A 28 -1.40 7.62 -9.48
C VAL A 28 -0.60 7.81 -8.20
N SER A 29 -0.23 9.04 -7.90
CA SER A 29 0.49 9.39 -6.67
C SER A 29 -0.33 10.31 -5.79
N ALA A 30 -0.33 10.07 -4.48
CA ALA A 30 -0.81 11.05 -3.52
C ALA A 30 0.10 12.28 -3.57
N VAL A 31 -0.48 13.48 -3.73
CA VAL A 31 0.21 14.77 -3.70
C VAL A 31 -0.09 15.57 -2.42
N SER A 32 -1.09 15.14 -1.64
CA SER A 32 -1.44 15.71 -0.35
C SER A 32 -2.11 14.68 0.55
N SER A 33 -2.24 15.00 1.84
CA SER A 33 -2.98 14.18 2.79
C SER A 33 -4.50 14.34 2.62
N GLY A 34 -5.26 13.29 2.87
CA GLY A 34 -6.72 13.34 2.87
C GLY A 34 -7.38 11.99 2.67
N LEU A 35 -8.66 12.03 2.28
CA LEU A 35 -9.46 10.83 2.00
C LEU A 35 -9.17 10.29 0.60
N TRP A 36 -9.07 8.97 0.46
CA TRP A 36 -8.83 8.29 -0.81
C TRP A 36 -9.90 8.64 -1.85
N SER A 37 -11.16 8.78 -1.42
CA SER A 37 -12.29 9.19 -2.27
C SER A 37 -12.17 10.59 -2.87
N ASN A 38 -11.26 11.44 -2.40
CA ASN A 38 -11.08 12.79 -2.90
C ASN A 38 -10.10 12.80 -4.11
N PRO A 39 -10.56 13.03 -5.34
CA PRO A 39 -9.68 13.03 -6.52
C PRO A 39 -8.57 14.10 -6.45
N ASN A 40 -8.75 15.16 -5.66
CA ASN A 40 -7.79 16.26 -5.60
C ASN A 40 -6.53 15.97 -4.78
N ILE A 41 -6.50 14.87 -4.03
CA ILE A 41 -5.28 14.45 -3.32
C ILE A 41 -4.34 13.65 -4.22
N TRP A 42 -4.78 13.33 -5.44
CA TRP A 42 -4.10 12.44 -6.37
C TRP A 42 -3.53 13.20 -7.57
N SER A 43 -2.46 12.67 -8.16
CA SER A 43 -1.91 13.10 -9.44
C SER A 43 -1.71 11.88 -10.36
N PRO A 44 -2.40 11.81 -11.51
CA PRO A 44 -3.45 12.74 -11.95
C PRO A 44 -4.65 12.78 -10.98
N ALA A 45 -5.49 13.83 -11.07
CA ALA A 45 -6.63 14.03 -10.17
C ALA A 45 -7.79 13.05 -10.46
N VAL A 46 -7.59 11.81 -10.04
CA VAL A 46 -8.50 10.66 -10.23
C VAL A 46 -8.63 9.93 -8.90
N VAL A 47 -9.69 9.17 -8.69
CA VAL A 47 -9.78 8.25 -7.54
C VAL A 47 -9.29 6.88 -8.01
N PRO A 48 -8.14 6.37 -7.55
CA PRO A 48 -7.64 5.07 -7.97
C PRO A 48 -8.57 3.96 -7.50
N ASN A 49 -9.15 3.22 -8.46
CA ASN A 49 -10.04 2.09 -8.18
C ASN A 49 -10.31 1.25 -9.44
N ASP A 50 -9.80 0.03 -9.48
CA ASP A 50 -9.90 -0.92 -10.60
C ASP A 50 -11.30 -1.50 -10.82
N SER A 51 -12.29 -1.07 -10.04
CA SER A 51 -13.68 -1.53 -10.19
C SER A 51 -14.27 -1.26 -11.58
N ASP A 52 -13.67 -0.36 -12.35
CA ASP A 52 -14.06 -0.03 -13.73
C ASP A 52 -13.23 -0.77 -14.81
N GLY A 53 -12.31 -1.64 -14.39
CA GLY A 53 -11.43 -2.39 -15.28
C GLY A 53 -10.14 -1.66 -15.68
N THR A 54 -9.89 -0.46 -15.16
CA THR A 54 -8.59 0.22 -15.26
C THR A 54 -7.63 -0.33 -14.22
N ASN A 55 -6.40 -0.71 -14.59
CA ASN A 55 -5.41 -1.14 -13.60
C ASN A 55 -4.70 0.09 -13.00
N TYR A 56 -4.83 0.33 -11.71
CA TYR A 56 -4.16 1.43 -11.03
C TYR A 56 -2.95 0.97 -10.23
N ASP A 57 -1.83 1.65 -10.44
CA ASP A 57 -0.66 1.57 -9.57
C ASP A 57 -0.56 2.83 -8.72
N VAL A 58 -0.67 2.65 -7.41
CA VAL A 58 -0.80 3.75 -6.46
C VAL A 58 0.45 3.93 -5.63
N VAL A 59 0.91 5.18 -5.52
CA VAL A 59 2.02 5.56 -4.67
C VAL A 59 1.56 6.55 -3.60
N VAL A 60 1.78 6.23 -2.34
CA VAL A 60 1.56 7.12 -1.19
C VAL A 60 2.91 7.42 -0.56
N ALA A 61 3.58 8.46 -1.05
CA ALA A 61 4.98 8.72 -0.74
C ALA A 61 5.27 10.21 -0.56
N SER A 62 6.29 10.51 0.26
CA SER A 62 6.96 11.80 0.19
C SER A 62 7.92 11.86 -1.00
N PRO A 63 8.10 13.03 -1.64
CA PRO A 63 9.31 13.28 -2.41
C PRO A 63 10.53 13.09 -1.50
N LEU A 64 11.61 12.53 -2.06
CA LEU A 64 12.86 11.98 -1.46
C LEU A 64 13.58 12.75 -0.30
N ARG A 65 13.02 13.82 0.26
CA ARG A 65 13.61 14.64 1.33
C ARG A 65 12.60 15.17 2.36
N SER A 66 11.32 14.81 2.28
CA SER A 66 10.33 15.20 3.30
C SER A 66 10.18 14.08 4.33
N MET A 67 10.35 14.41 5.61
CA MET A 67 10.07 13.49 6.73
C MET A 67 8.56 13.36 7.02
N ASN A 68 7.72 14.15 6.35
CA ASN A 68 6.28 14.15 6.49
C ASN A 68 5.67 13.80 5.13
N GLY A 69 5.42 12.51 4.88
CA GLY A 69 4.64 12.09 3.71
C GLY A 69 3.14 12.28 3.86
N PRO A 70 2.42 12.15 2.75
CA PRO A 70 0.98 12.23 2.76
C PRO A 70 0.42 11.14 3.67
N SER A 71 -0.61 11.53 4.42
CA SER A 71 -1.45 10.60 5.17
C SER A 71 -2.74 10.42 4.39
N VAL A 72 -2.94 9.22 3.86
CA VAL A 72 -4.13 8.89 3.08
C VAL A 72 -5.01 7.97 3.91
N THR A 73 -6.30 8.29 4.01
CA THR A 73 -7.28 7.43 4.65
C THR A 73 -8.17 6.77 3.60
N VAL A 74 -8.20 5.44 3.58
CA VAL A 74 -9.08 4.66 2.72
C VAL A 74 -10.49 4.68 3.32
N ASP A 75 -11.37 5.50 2.75
CA ASP A 75 -12.76 5.70 3.16
C ASP A 75 -13.78 5.07 2.20
N ILE A 76 -13.28 4.31 1.22
CA ILE A 76 -14.06 3.54 0.24
C ILE A 76 -13.51 2.11 0.15
N ASN A 77 -14.01 1.31 -0.80
CA ASN A 77 -13.56 -0.07 -1.00
C ASN A 77 -12.75 -0.24 -2.31
N PRO A 78 -11.57 0.40 -2.45
CA PRO A 78 -10.85 0.38 -3.71
C PRO A 78 -10.18 -0.97 -3.93
N THR A 79 -10.07 -1.35 -5.20
CA THR A 79 -9.12 -2.35 -5.68
C THR A 79 -8.06 -1.65 -6.50
N VAL A 80 -6.80 -2.00 -6.32
CA VAL A 80 -5.66 -1.51 -7.11
C VAL A 80 -4.76 -2.68 -7.47
N ASP A 81 -3.90 -2.54 -8.48
CA ASP A 81 -2.97 -3.60 -8.88
C ASP A 81 -1.74 -3.59 -7.97
N THR A 82 -1.02 -2.47 -7.96
CA THR A 82 0.10 -2.26 -7.03
C THR A 82 -0.18 -1.11 -6.10
N LEU A 83 0.13 -1.29 -4.81
CA LEU A 83 0.15 -0.24 -3.82
C LEU A 83 1.54 -0.11 -3.22
N ASN A 84 2.14 1.06 -3.35
CA ASN A 84 3.41 1.40 -2.72
C ASN A 84 3.21 2.53 -1.72
N VAL A 85 3.24 2.20 -0.43
CA VAL A 85 3.26 3.18 0.66
C VAL A 85 4.71 3.56 0.92
N GLY A 86 5.19 4.46 0.06
CA GLY A 86 6.36 5.30 0.23
C GLY A 86 7.70 4.56 0.22
N PRO A 87 8.69 4.95 -0.60
CA PRO A 87 10.08 4.64 -0.28
C PRO A 87 10.55 5.36 1.00
N TYR A 88 9.87 6.45 1.40
CA TYR A 88 10.14 7.22 2.62
C TYR A 88 8.84 7.86 3.17
N PHE A 89 8.49 7.55 4.43
CA PHE A 89 7.51 8.27 5.27
C PHE A 89 6.08 8.43 4.73
N GLY A 90 5.57 7.48 3.94
CA GLY A 90 4.14 7.45 3.56
C GLY A 90 3.26 6.96 4.71
N ASN A 91 2.05 7.51 4.87
CA ASN A 91 1.09 7.01 5.85
C ASN A 91 -0.20 6.59 5.15
N LEU A 92 -0.67 5.37 5.43
CA LEU A 92 -1.93 4.86 4.92
C LEU A 92 -2.77 4.27 6.04
N ASP A 93 -3.99 4.76 6.21
CA ASP A 93 -4.94 4.25 7.18
C ASP A 93 -6.15 3.64 6.46
N VAL A 94 -6.38 2.33 6.63
CA VAL A 94 -7.60 1.67 6.13
C VAL A 94 -8.68 1.81 7.18
N ALA A 95 -9.62 2.73 6.97
CA ALA A 95 -10.64 3.07 7.95
C ALA A 95 -11.58 1.89 8.26
N SER A 96 -12.17 1.91 9.45
CA SER A 96 -13.19 0.93 9.84
C SER A 96 -14.36 0.94 8.85
N GLY A 97 -14.82 -0.25 8.45
CA GLY A 97 -15.86 -0.43 7.44
C GLY A 97 -15.38 -0.34 5.99
N SER A 98 -14.13 0.06 5.74
CA SER A 98 -13.51 0.06 4.42
C SER A 98 -12.72 -1.22 4.15
N THR A 99 -12.56 -1.55 2.88
CA THR A 99 -11.72 -2.67 2.40
C THR A 99 -10.79 -2.21 1.28
N LEU A 100 -9.49 -2.29 1.51
CA LEU A 100 -8.47 -2.12 0.47
C LEU A 100 -8.05 -3.47 -0.09
N LYS A 101 -8.08 -3.62 -1.42
CA LYS A 101 -7.54 -4.78 -2.12
C LYS A 101 -6.38 -4.34 -3.01
N THR A 102 -5.27 -5.08 -2.96
CA THR A 102 -4.12 -4.86 -3.82
C THR A 102 -3.54 -6.19 -4.30
N GLY A 103 -3.02 -6.24 -5.52
CA GLY A 103 -2.23 -7.36 -6.02
C GLY A 103 -0.87 -7.42 -5.34
N LEU A 104 -0.14 -6.31 -5.33
CA LEU A 104 1.17 -6.20 -4.69
C LEU A 104 1.16 -5.09 -3.63
N LEU A 105 1.88 -5.32 -2.53
CA LEU A 105 2.07 -4.32 -1.48
C LEU A 105 3.56 -4.03 -1.26
N GLY A 106 3.94 -2.78 -1.49
CA GLY A 106 5.22 -2.22 -1.09
C GLY A 106 5.06 -1.30 0.11
N VAL A 107 5.84 -1.49 1.17
CA VAL A 107 5.95 -0.53 2.28
C VAL A 107 7.42 -0.19 2.47
N GLY A 108 7.78 1.08 2.34
CA GLY A 108 9.19 1.50 2.45
C GLY A 108 9.49 2.31 3.71
N PHE A 109 10.78 2.60 3.90
CA PHE A 109 11.37 3.09 5.14
C PHE A 109 10.58 4.20 5.85
N GLY A 110 10.29 4.00 7.13
CA GLY A 110 9.61 4.98 7.97
C GLY A 110 8.16 5.25 7.58
N SER A 111 7.61 4.49 6.63
CA SER A 111 6.19 4.51 6.30
C SER A 111 5.41 3.68 7.31
N ARG A 112 4.17 4.10 7.54
CA ARG A 112 3.25 3.43 8.46
C ARG A 112 1.97 3.08 7.75
N MET A 113 1.48 1.87 8.03
CA MET A 113 0.14 1.47 7.66
C MET A 113 -0.66 1.10 8.92
N THR A 114 -1.89 1.62 9.03
CA THR A 114 -2.84 1.22 10.06
C THR A 114 -4.06 0.59 9.40
N VAL A 115 -4.52 -0.56 9.88
CA VAL A 115 -5.69 -1.26 9.35
C VAL A 115 -6.75 -1.40 10.44
N ASP A 116 -7.74 -0.52 10.41
CA ASP A 116 -8.96 -0.60 11.23
C ASP A 116 -10.10 -1.34 10.52
N GLY A 117 -10.07 -1.32 9.18
CA GLY A 117 -10.96 -2.05 8.27
C GLY A 117 -10.37 -3.37 7.80
N THR A 118 -10.34 -3.59 6.48
CA THR A 118 -9.76 -4.82 5.90
C THR A 118 -8.73 -4.51 4.82
N LEU A 119 -7.56 -5.15 4.91
CA LEU A 119 -6.52 -5.16 3.88
C LEU A 119 -6.42 -6.56 3.26
N ASN A 120 -6.49 -6.66 1.94
CA ASN A 120 -6.27 -7.91 1.20
C ASN A 120 -5.14 -7.73 0.19
N VAL A 121 -4.08 -8.51 0.33
CA VAL A 121 -2.93 -8.55 -0.58
C VAL A 121 -2.93 -9.90 -1.30
N GLY A 122 -3.21 -9.87 -2.61
CA GLY A 122 -3.42 -11.06 -3.43
C GLY A 122 -2.15 -11.72 -3.96
N GLY A 123 -1.04 -11.00 -4.00
CA GLY A 123 0.28 -11.46 -4.42
C GLY A 123 1.34 -11.20 -3.35
N SER A 124 2.59 -11.05 -3.77
CA SER A 124 3.71 -10.85 -2.84
C SER A 124 3.71 -9.46 -2.21
N SER A 125 3.95 -9.41 -0.90
CA SER A 125 4.31 -8.18 -0.18
C SER A 125 5.83 -8.04 -0.09
N ALA A 126 6.36 -6.85 -0.41
CA ALA A 126 7.78 -6.54 -0.34
C ALA A 126 8.05 -5.26 0.48
N GLU A 127 9.15 -5.23 1.25
CA GLU A 127 9.47 -4.14 2.18
C GLU A 127 10.92 -3.64 2.06
N VAL A 128 11.14 -2.38 2.46
CA VAL A 128 12.44 -1.84 2.92
C VAL A 128 12.48 -1.77 4.47
N PRO A 129 13.55 -2.24 5.15
CA PRO A 129 13.61 -2.32 6.62
C PRO A 129 13.13 -1.08 7.39
N SER A 130 12.56 -1.30 8.58
CA SER A 130 12.01 -0.26 9.49
C SER A 130 10.65 0.33 9.08
N SER A 131 9.85 -0.38 8.30
CA SER A 131 8.44 -0.04 8.08
C SER A 131 7.56 -0.75 9.10
N THR A 132 6.33 -0.29 9.31
CA THR A 132 5.44 -0.91 10.29
C THR A 132 4.02 -1.01 9.75
N LEU A 133 3.46 -2.22 9.84
CA LEU A 133 2.04 -2.49 9.66
C LEU A 133 1.40 -2.71 11.03
N THR A 134 0.40 -1.89 11.37
CA THR A 134 -0.42 -2.08 12.57
C THR A 134 -1.81 -2.52 12.15
N ILE A 135 -2.26 -3.64 12.69
CA ILE A 135 -3.62 -4.16 12.50
C ILE A 135 -4.34 -3.94 13.81
N ALA A 136 -5.32 -3.04 13.82
CA ALA A 136 -6.06 -2.71 15.04
C ALA A 136 -6.99 -3.87 15.44
N ALA A 137 -7.48 -3.84 16.68
CA ALA A 137 -8.31 -4.92 17.25
C ALA A 137 -9.55 -5.30 16.41
N THR A 138 -10.15 -4.35 15.69
CA THR A 138 -11.29 -4.60 14.79
C THR A 138 -10.89 -4.85 13.34
N GLY A 139 -9.61 -4.69 13.01
CA GLY A 139 -9.08 -4.79 11.67
C GLY A 139 -8.71 -6.20 11.26
N ALA A 140 -8.56 -6.40 9.95
CA ALA A 140 -8.08 -7.64 9.38
C ALA A 140 -7.10 -7.39 8.24
N ALA A 141 -6.02 -8.16 8.17
CA ALA A 141 -5.09 -8.19 7.04
C ALA A 141 -4.91 -9.63 6.52
N ASN A 142 -5.04 -9.81 5.21
CA ASN A 142 -4.92 -11.08 4.52
C ASN A 142 -3.81 -11.01 3.48
N PHE A 143 -2.82 -11.90 3.58
CA PHE A 143 -1.70 -12.01 2.64
C PHE A 143 -1.73 -13.38 1.97
N ALA A 144 -1.81 -13.41 0.64
CA ALA A 144 -1.67 -14.65 -0.11
C ALA A 144 -0.24 -15.18 -0.04
N ASP A 145 0.74 -14.34 -0.36
CA ASP A 145 2.16 -14.67 -0.27
C ASP A 145 2.89 -13.60 0.54
N PHE A 146 3.64 -14.04 1.56
CA PHE A 146 4.42 -13.16 2.42
C PHE A 146 5.88 -13.57 2.38
N SER A 147 6.70 -12.77 1.68
CA SER A 147 8.10 -13.10 1.39
C SER A 147 9.13 -12.30 2.19
N ASP A 148 8.75 -11.15 2.75
CA ASP A 148 9.73 -10.18 3.26
C ASP A 148 9.53 -9.79 4.72
N SER A 149 10.56 -9.17 5.28
CA SER A 149 10.66 -8.71 6.66
C SER A 149 9.81 -7.46 6.90
N LEU A 150 8.53 -7.63 7.23
CA LEU A 150 7.66 -6.55 7.72
C LEU A 150 7.42 -6.65 9.22
N ILE A 151 7.62 -5.54 9.93
CA ILE A 151 7.27 -5.45 11.36
C ILE A 151 5.75 -5.33 11.44
N ILE A 152 5.12 -6.36 12.01
CA ILE A 152 3.68 -6.40 12.18
C ILE A 152 3.32 -6.32 13.66
N ASN A 153 2.54 -5.29 14.01
CA ASN A 153 1.85 -5.18 15.29
C ASN A 153 0.40 -5.59 15.07
N ASN A 154 0.06 -6.83 15.43
CA ASN A 154 -1.29 -7.36 15.24
C ASN A 154 -2.08 -7.39 16.54
N GLU A 155 -3.10 -6.55 16.63
CA GLU A 155 -4.14 -6.62 17.67
C GLU A 155 -5.45 -7.23 17.13
N GLY A 156 -5.62 -7.30 15.81
CA GLY A 156 -6.81 -7.82 15.12
C GLY A 156 -6.61 -9.22 14.53
N VAL A 157 -6.97 -9.39 13.26
CA VAL A 157 -6.84 -10.65 12.53
C VAL A 157 -5.76 -10.55 11.46
N LEU A 158 -4.75 -11.41 11.52
CA LEU A 158 -3.73 -11.56 10.50
C LEU A 158 -3.81 -12.98 9.90
N ASN A 159 -4.06 -13.07 8.60
CA ASN A 159 -4.08 -14.31 7.85
C ASN A 159 -2.96 -14.31 6.79
N ILE A 160 -2.15 -15.36 6.77
CA ILE A 160 -1.06 -15.55 5.79
C ILE A 160 -1.23 -16.95 5.17
N VAL A 161 -1.32 -17.04 3.84
CA VAL A 161 -1.57 -18.31 3.12
C VAL A 161 -0.28 -19.03 2.73
N ASN A 162 0.79 -18.30 2.41
CA ASN A 162 2.12 -18.84 2.18
C ASN A 162 3.16 -17.92 2.82
N LEU A 163 3.93 -18.45 3.77
CA LEU A 163 5.02 -17.72 4.43
C LEU A 163 6.37 -18.25 3.91
N SER A 164 7.16 -17.39 3.27
CA SER A 164 8.44 -17.81 2.71
C SER A 164 9.53 -17.97 3.79
N LYS A 165 10.55 -18.81 3.54
CA LYS A 165 11.67 -19.00 4.48
C LYS A 165 12.57 -17.76 4.49
N GLY A 166 12.53 -16.98 5.57
CA GLY A 166 13.33 -15.76 5.76
C GLY A 166 12.49 -14.55 6.18
N SER A 167 11.16 -14.65 6.11
CA SER A 167 10.21 -13.53 6.21
C SER A 167 9.80 -13.13 7.62
N THR A 168 10.62 -13.38 8.64
CA THR A 168 10.26 -13.04 10.02
C THR A 168 11.36 -12.22 10.67
N GLU A 169 11.25 -10.91 10.60
CA GLU A 169 12.05 -10.04 11.47
C GLU A 169 11.31 -9.67 12.76
N GLU A 170 9.99 -9.41 12.77
CA GLU A 170 9.24 -9.35 14.05
C GLU A 170 7.71 -9.29 13.82
N ILE A 171 6.97 -10.36 14.18
CA ILE A 171 5.51 -10.26 14.34
C ILE A 171 5.23 -10.15 15.83
N THR A 172 4.84 -8.97 16.29
CA THR A 172 4.28 -8.78 17.63
C THR A 172 2.78 -9.07 17.54
N ASN A 173 2.39 -10.28 17.93
CA ASN A 173 1.01 -10.74 17.84
C ASN A 173 0.31 -10.75 19.21
N ILE A 174 -0.72 -9.93 19.36
CA ILE A 174 -1.65 -9.89 20.50
C ILE A 174 -3.05 -10.34 20.06
N GLY A 175 -3.36 -10.27 18.77
CA GLY A 175 -4.60 -10.75 18.14
C GLY A 175 -4.55 -12.18 17.62
N ILE A 176 -5.40 -12.45 16.62
CA ILE A 176 -5.51 -13.76 15.94
C ILE A 176 -4.49 -13.80 14.79
N LEU A 177 -3.64 -14.84 14.79
CA LEU A 177 -2.70 -15.13 13.72
C LEU A 177 -3.02 -16.51 13.12
N ASN A 178 -3.37 -16.54 11.84
CA ASN A 178 -3.55 -17.78 11.08
C ASN A 178 -2.49 -17.85 9.99
N ILE A 179 -1.67 -18.90 10.00
CA ILE A 179 -0.71 -19.20 8.95
C ILE A 179 -1.08 -20.53 8.33
N THR A 180 -1.43 -20.51 7.06
CA THR A 180 -1.50 -21.71 6.21
C THR A 180 -0.20 -21.76 5.42
N ASN A 181 0.27 -22.95 5.05
CA ASN A 181 1.30 -23.12 4.03
C ASN A 181 0.78 -24.23 3.13
N SER A 182 0.63 -23.94 1.84
CA SER A 182 0.14 -24.90 0.84
C SER A 182 1.25 -25.64 0.12
#